data_AF-A0ABD0JR36-F1
#
_entry.id   AF-A0ABD0JR36-F1
#
_cell.length_a   1.000
_cell.length_b   1.000
_cell.length_c   1.000
_cell.angle_alpha   90.00
_cell.angle_beta   90.00
_cell.angle_gamma   90.00
#
_symmetry.space_group_name_H-M   'P 1'
#
loop_
_entity.id
_entity.type
_entity.pdbx_description
1 polymer ?
#
loop_
_entity_poly.entity_id
_entity_poly.type
_entity_poly.pdbx_seq_one_letter_code
_entity_poly.pdbx_strand_id
1 'polypeptide(L)'
;MGLLRYWHFRTFSGCVTASSHIHGEHSAWIKASRKLLVNHGCCNRRGVSTLSPLAAAFNAKPQRKLNLSLRRSNAGLFLIPELQDYAGFYLLQEKVKTEVEQLVQEAVSHQRTRKMVNIFDDLSDCLCQVADIADFVRMAHPDRRYSEAAEDTCVKLSSLVETLNTNTAIHSALKHVLDHGDVMAMDEVDKRVSELFMFDFEQSGIHLEEGKIATVDVLRQASSEGVIIVDEGLVLHHLLCPPAGVTTEETLV
;
A
#
# COMPACT_ATOMS: atom_id res chain seq x y z
N MET A 1 -7.17 -11.10 0.43
CA MET A 1 -6.28 -10.40 1.38
C MET A 1 -7.08 -9.19 1.82
N GLY A 2 -7.55 -9.12 3.07
CA GLY A 2 -8.42 -8.02 3.44
C GLY A 2 -7.66 -6.68 3.52
N LEU A 3 -8.44 -5.59 3.47
CA LEU A 3 -7.97 -4.21 3.36
C LEU A 3 -6.91 -3.86 4.41
N LEU A 4 -6.99 -4.43 5.61
CA LEU A 4 -5.99 -4.24 6.66
C LEU A 4 -4.68 -4.98 6.38
N ARG A 5 -4.70 -6.25 5.97
CA ARG A 5 -3.45 -7.01 5.78
C ARG A 5 -2.61 -6.49 4.62
N TYR A 6 -3.24 -5.96 3.56
CA TYR A 6 -2.51 -5.33 2.46
C TYR A 6 -1.84 -4.03 2.90
N TRP A 7 -2.55 -3.20 3.69
CA TRP A 7 -2.04 -1.90 4.13
C TRP A 7 -1.11 -1.95 5.33
N HIS A 8 -1.36 -2.82 6.32
CA HIS A 8 -0.53 -2.99 7.54
C HIS A 8 0.89 -3.44 7.20
N PHE A 9 1.07 -4.26 6.15
CA PHE A 9 2.41 -4.62 5.66
C PHE A 9 3.13 -3.46 4.94
N ARG A 10 2.40 -2.48 4.41
CA ARG A 10 2.95 -1.35 3.65
C ARG A 10 3.25 -0.11 4.49
N THR A 11 2.46 0.18 5.52
CA THR A 11 2.73 1.30 6.45
C THR A 11 4.01 1.09 7.27
N PHE A 12 4.37 -0.16 7.57
CA PHE A 12 5.57 -0.45 8.38
C PHE A 12 6.91 -0.27 7.64
N SER A 13 6.92 -0.16 6.31
CA SER A 13 8.15 0.16 5.55
C SER A 13 8.41 1.66 5.39
N GLY A 14 7.55 2.53 5.94
CA GLY A 14 7.49 3.94 5.53
C GLY A 14 7.80 5.02 6.57
N CYS A 15 8.10 4.70 7.83
CA CYS A 15 8.32 5.74 8.84
C CYS A 15 9.77 6.28 8.85
N VAL A 16 9.96 7.33 8.06
CA VAL A 16 10.73 8.57 8.28
C VAL A 16 11.91 8.49 9.28
N THR A 17 13.14 8.48 8.75
CA THR A 17 14.25 9.19 9.41
C THR A 17 14.41 10.57 8.77
N ALA A 18 14.01 11.61 9.49
CA ALA A 18 14.37 12.99 9.21
C ALA A 18 15.14 13.56 10.41
N SER A 19 16.47 13.53 10.35
CA SER A 19 17.31 14.62 10.88
C SER A 19 18.79 14.49 10.54
N SER A 20 19.26 15.49 9.79
CA SER A 20 20.54 16.20 9.89
C SER A 20 21.83 15.45 10.31
N HIS A 21 22.75 15.42 9.33
CA HIS A 21 24.14 15.88 9.43
C HIS A 21 25.13 15.05 10.26
N ILE A 22 25.75 14.03 9.65
CA ILE A 22 27.17 13.70 9.88
C ILE A 22 27.82 13.34 8.54
N HIS A 23 28.96 13.99 8.27
CA HIS A 23 29.90 13.73 7.20
C HIS A 23 30.36 12.26 7.12
N GLY A 24 30.66 11.81 5.91
CA GLY A 24 31.76 10.88 5.70
C GLY A 24 31.38 9.51 5.13
N GLU A 25 31.87 9.29 3.91
CA GLU A 25 32.37 8.00 3.44
C GLU A 25 31.36 6.89 3.13
N HIS A 26 30.73 6.97 1.96
CA HIS A 26 30.28 5.77 1.23
C HIS A 26 31.05 5.66 -0.10
N SER A 27 32.24 5.05 -0.04
CA SER A 27 33.01 4.64 -1.22
C SER A 27 33.49 3.19 -1.10
N ALA A 28 32.57 2.22 -1.10
CA ALA A 28 32.98 0.82 -1.00
C ALA A 28 31.99 -0.22 -1.56
N TRP A 29 31.46 -0.06 -2.78
CA TRP A 29 30.86 -1.19 -3.51
C TRP A 29 31.15 -1.22 -5.02
N ILE A 30 32.26 -0.64 -5.49
CA ILE A 30 32.88 -1.00 -6.79
C ILE A 30 34.40 -0.76 -6.70
N LYS A 31 35.19 -1.70 -6.17
CA LYS A 31 36.66 -1.79 -6.38
C LYS A 31 37.29 -3.06 -5.79
N ALA A 32 36.88 -4.22 -6.31
CA ALA A 32 37.70 -5.44 -6.35
C ALA A 32 37.06 -6.29 -7.47
N SER A 33 37.69 -6.53 -8.62
CA SER A 33 38.86 -7.37 -8.72
C SER A 33 39.58 -7.09 -10.05
N ARG A 34 40.85 -6.68 -10.00
CA ARG A 34 41.73 -6.71 -11.17
C ARG A 34 43.21 -6.85 -10.76
N LYS A 35 43.65 -8.10 -10.63
CA LYS A 35 45.02 -8.63 -10.68
C LYS A 35 44.84 -10.14 -10.48
N LEU A 36 45.23 -11.08 -11.34
CA LEU A 36 46.30 -11.21 -12.33
C LEU A 36 45.71 -11.83 -13.61
N LEU A 37 46.29 -11.68 -14.80
CA LEU A 37 47.36 -12.55 -15.29
C LEU A 37 48.04 -11.99 -16.55
N VAL A 38 49.29 -12.39 -16.67
CA VAL A 38 50.31 -12.02 -17.65
C VAL A 38 50.00 -12.56 -19.05
N ASN A 39 50.50 -11.79 -20.01
CA ASN A 39 50.58 -11.99 -21.45
C ASN A 39 51.24 -13.32 -21.86
N HIS A 40 50.61 -14.08 -22.77
CA HIS A 40 51.29 -14.96 -23.73
C HIS A 40 50.51 -14.95 -25.04
N GLY A 41 51.19 -14.59 -26.12
CA GLY A 41 50.61 -14.57 -27.46
C GLY A 41 50.43 -15.98 -28.04
N CYS A 42 49.47 -16.11 -28.96
CA CYS A 42 49.63 -16.88 -30.18
C CYS A 42 48.53 -16.47 -31.16
N CYS A 43 48.93 -16.10 -32.37
CA CYS A 43 48.03 -15.78 -33.47
C CYS A 43 47.27 -17.05 -33.89
N ASN A 44 45.94 -17.03 -33.82
CA ASN A 44 45.13 -17.97 -34.59
C ASN A 44 43.88 -17.24 -35.10
N ARG A 45 43.71 -17.24 -36.44
CA ARG A 45 42.57 -16.64 -37.12
C ARG A 45 41.31 -17.35 -36.65
N ARG A 46 40.45 -16.66 -35.89
CA ARG A 46 39.11 -17.12 -35.52
C ARG A 46 38.11 -16.18 -36.19
N GLY A 47 37.20 -16.77 -36.97
CA GLY A 47 36.11 -16.05 -37.62
C GLY A 47 35.37 -15.20 -36.59
N VAL A 48 35.21 -13.92 -36.90
CA VAL A 48 34.47 -12.98 -36.05
C VAL A 48 33.01 -13.41 -36.10
N SER A 49 32.45 -13.83 -34.96
CA SER A 49 31.01 -14.01 -34.81
C SER A 49 30.36 -12.65 -35.05
N THR A 50 29.80 -12.43 -36.23
CA THR A 50 28.92 -11.27 -36.45
C THR A 50 27.74 -11.43 -35.51
N LEU A 51 27.57 -10.49 -34.57
CA LEU A 51 26.36 -10.44 -33.75
C LEU A 51 25.15 -10.46 -34.69
N SER A 52 24.10 -11.19 -34.31
CA SER A 52 22.83 -11.13 -35.04
C SER A 52 22.35 -9.68 -35.06
N PRO A 53 21.54 -9.26 -36.06
CA PRO A 53 20.99 -7.90 -36.11
C PRO A 53 20.32 -7.47 -34.80
N LEU A 54 19.66 -8.41 -34.11
CA LEU A 54 19.06 -8.20 -32.80
C LEU A 54 20.10 -7.98 -31.69
N ALA A 55 21.12 -8.83 -31.62
CA ALA A 55 22.17 -8.69 -30.61
C ALA A 55 23.03 -7.43 -30.85
N ALA A 56 23.21 -7.01 -32.10
CA ALA A 56 23.85 -5.75 -32.45
C ALA A 56 23.00 -4.54 -32.02
N ALA A 57 21.67 -4.61 -32.15
CA ALA A 57 20.76 -3.55 -31.73
C ALA A 57 20.75 -3.36 -30.19
N PHE A 58 20.71 -4.44 -29.41
CA PHE A 58 20.73 -4.37 -27.94
C PHE A 58 22.08 -3.92 -27.36
N ASN A 59 23.19 -4.23 -28.05
CA ASN A 59 24.54 -3.91 -27.57
C ASN A 59 25.12 -2.63 -28.20
N ALA A 60 24.38 -1.95 -29.07
CA ALA A 60 24.81 -0.68 -29.64
C ALA A 60 24.96 0.37 -28.54
N LYS A 61 26.08 1.12 -28.56
CA LYS A 61 26.26 2.27 -27.67
C LYS A 61 25.10 3.25 -27.92
N PRO A 62 24.34 3.66 -26.88
CA PRO A 62 23.25 4.60 -27.04
C PRO A 62 23.79 5.90 -27.65
N GLN A 63 23.47 6.14 -28.92
CA GLN A 63 23.75 7.40 -29.58
C GLN A 63 22.83 8.46 -28.98
N ARG A 64 23.34 9.68 -28.77
CA ARG A 64 22.53 10.83 -28.36
C ARG A 64 21.38 10.98 -29.34
N LYS A 65 20.17 10.61 -28.89
CA LYS A 65 18.97 10.77 -29.71
C LYS A 65 18.82 12.27 -29.98
N LEU A 66 18.79 12.63 -31.27
CA LEU A 66 18.26 13.92 -31.70
C LEU A 66 16.92 14.10 -31.02
N ASN A 67 16.70 15.26 -30.39
CA ASN A 67 15.41 15.66 -29.84
C ASN A 67 14.40 15.76 -30.99
N LEU A 68 13.86 14.62 -31.38
CA LEU A 68 12.55 14.55 -31.98
C LEU A 68 11.62 15.01 -30.88
N SER A 69 11.28 16.29 -30.92
CA SER A 69 10.05 16.82 -30.35
C SER A 69 8.87 16.11 -31.04
N LEU A 70 8.75 14.80 -30.82
CA LEU A 70 7.46 14.14 -30.84
C LEU A 70 6.64 15.03 -29.93
N ARG A 71 5.66 15.72 -30.50
CA ARG A 71 4.61 16.44 -29.77
C ARG A 71 3.96 15.40 -28.87
N ARG A 72 4.59 15.12 -27.73
CA ARG A 72 4.08 14.29 -26.66
C ARG A 72 2.88 15.08 -26.19
N SER A 73 1.69 14.67 -26.62
CA SER A 73 0.50 14.89 -25.82
C SER A 73 0.90 14.56 -24.39
N ASN A 74 0.80 15.53 -23.48
CA ASN A 74 1.15 15.34 -22.08
C ASN A 74 0.18 14.29 -21.54
N ALA A 75 0.55 13.01 -21.66
CA ALA A 75 -0.29 11.89 -21.25
C ALA A 75 -0.29 11.70 -19.73
N GLY A 76 0.49 12.52 -19.01
CA GLY A 76 0.72 12.42 -17.60
C GLY A 76 1.65 11.27 -17.20
N LEU A 77 2.01 11.26 -15.92
CA LEU A 77 2.87 10.24 -15.33
C LEU A 77 2.17 8.87 -15.39
N PHE A 78 2.90 7.82 -15.78
CA PHE A 78 2.36 6.48 -16.00
C PHE A 78 1.19 6.39 -17.00
N LEU A 79 1.05 7.37 -17.91
CA LEU A 79 -0.08 7.49 -18.83
C LEU A 79 -1.42 7.74 -18.13
N ILE A 80 -1.37 8.31 -16.93
CA ILE A 80 -2.54 8.72 -16.16
C ILE A 80 -2.83 10.18 -16.49
N PRO A 81 -3.98 10.49 -17.12
CA PRO A 81 -4.25 11.83 -17.64
C PRO A 81 -4.37 12.89 -16.55
N GLU A 82 -4.74 12.50 -15.33
CA GLU A 82 -4.77 13.37 -14.15
C GLU A 82 -3.35 13.82 -13.75
N LEU A 83 -2.34 12.95 -13.89
CA LEU A 83 -0.95 13.21 -13.48
C LEU A 83 -0.12 13.96 -14.54
N GLN A 84 -0.74 14.94 -15.20
CA GLN A 84 -0.04 15.87 -16.10
C GLN A 84 0.83 16.89 -15.34
N ASP A 85 0.47 17.15 -14.08
CA ASP A 85 1.20 17.96 -13.12
C ASP A 85 1.03 17.38 -11.70
N TYR A 86 1.82 17.84 -10.72
CA TYR A 86 1.74 17.37 -9.33
C TYR A 86 0.35 17.57 -8.71
N ALA A 87 -0.39 18.60 -9.14
CA ALA A 87 -1.78 18.84 -8.71
C ALA A 87 -2.74 17.70 -9.09
N GLY A 88 -2.36 16.84 -10.05
CA GLY A 88 -3.12 15.65 -10.46
C GLY A 88 -3.34 14.64 -9.34
N PHE A 89 -2.45 14.60 -8.35
CA PHE A 89 -2.61 13.74 -7.17
C PHE A 89 -3.86 14.09 -6.38
N TYR A 90 -4.18 15.38 -6.23
CA TYR A 90 -5.42 15.81 -5.59
C TYR A 90 -6.66 15.32 -6.35
N LEU A 91 -6.62 15.35 -7.69
CA LEU A 91 -7.72 14.83 -8.51
C LEU A 91 -7.89 13.31 -8.34
N LEU A 92 -6.78 12.56 -8.24
CA LEU A 92 -6.84 11.12 -7.95
C LEU A 92 -7.42 10.85 -6.56
N GLN A 93 -7.08 11.65 -5.54
CA GLN A 93 -7.67 11.53 -4.21
C GLN A 93 -9.19 11.71 -4.24
N GLU A 94 -9.68 12.79 -4.86
CA GLU A 94 -11.13 13.07 -4.94
C GLU A 94 -11.88 12.00 -5.73
N LYS A 95 -11.26 11.49 -6.81
CA LYS A 95 -11.82 10.39 -7.60
C LYS A 95 -11.94 9.11 -6.78
N VAL A 96 -10.86 8.67 -6.12
CA VAL A 96 -10.87 7.49 -5.26
C VAL A 96 -11.88 7.62 -4.14
N LYS A 97 -11.93 8.79 -3.48
CA LYS A 97 -12.92 9.06 -2.43
C LYS A 97 -14.35 8.89 -2.94
N THR A 98 -14.65 9.46 -4.10
CA THR A 98 -15.99 9.36 -4.72
C THR A 98 -16.33 7.90 -5.07
N GLU A 99 -15.39 7.17 -5.67
CA GLU A 99 -15.57 5.76 -6.03
C GLU A 99 -15.78 4.90 -4.77
N VAL A 100 -14.97 5.09 -3.73
CA VAL A 100 -15.14 4.44 -2.43
C VAL A 100 -16.51 4.73 -1.84
N GLU A 101 -16.96 5.99 -1.79
CA GLU A 101 -18.28 6.35 -1.27
C GLU A 101 -19.41 5.64 -2.02
N GLN A 102 -19.32 5.53 -3.35
CA GLN A 102 -20.30 4.81 -4.17
C GLN A 102 -20.30 3.30 -3.88
N LEU A 103 -19.13 2.69 -3.76
CA LEU A 103 -18.97 1.28 -3.43
C LEU A 103 -19.51 0.96 -2.03
N VAL A 104 -19.26 1.83 -1.06
CA VAL A 104 -19.81 1.73 0.30
C VAL A 104 -21.34 1.81 0.26
N GLN A 105 -21.91 2.79 -0.44
CA GLN A 105 -23.36 2.93 -0.60
C GLN A 105 -23.99 1.68 -1.24
N GLU A 106 -23.32 1.08 -2.22
CA GLU A 106 -23.77 -0.16 -2.83
C GLU A 106 -23.69 -1.35 -1.86
N ALA A 107 -22.59 -1.48 -1.10
CA ALA A 107 -22.41 -2.56 -0.12
C ALA A 107 -23.52 -2.61 0.91
N VAL A 108 -23.94 -1.44 1.42
CA VAL A 108 -24.98 -1.33 2.45
C VAL A 108 -26.40 -1.32 1.89
N SER A 109 -26.55 -1.24 0.56
CA SER A 109 -27.86 -1.17 -0.09
C SER A 109 -28.56 -2.53 -0.11
N HIS A 110 -29.85 -2.55 0.24
CA HIS A 110 -30.71 -3.71 0.06
C HIS A 110 -30.98 -4.05 -1.41
N GLN A 111 -30.71 -3.14 -2.35
CA GLN A 111 -30.92 -3.31 -3.79
C GLN A 111 -29.64 -3.71 -4.53
N ARG A 112 -28.59 -4.10 -3.81
CA ARG A 112 -27.33 -4.55 -4.39
C ARG A 112 -27.52 -5.73 -5.35
N THR A 113 -26.87 -5.67 -6.51
CA THR A 113 -27.04 -6.66 -7.59
C THR A 113 -25.85 -7.61 -7.77
N ARG A 114 -24.70 -7.31 -7.18
CA ARG A 114 -23.46 -8.11 -7.30
C ARG A 114 -23.02 -8.65 -5.94
N LYS A 115 -22.20 -9.70 -5.93
CA LYS A 115 -21.66 -10.30 -4.69
C LYS A 115 -20.96 -9.28 -3.80
N MET A 116 -21.07 -9.45 -2.49
CA MET A 116 -20.42 -8.60 -1.50
C MET A 116 -18.90 -8.61 -1.69
N VAL A 117 -18.30 -9.78 -1.89
CA VAL A 117 -16.86 -9.93 -2.11
C VAL A 117 -16.33 -9.13 -3.29
N ASN A 118 -17.11 -8.98 -4.37
CA ASN A 118 -16.71 -8.18 -5.53
C ASN A 118 -16.66 -6.68 -5.19
N ILE A 119 -17.53 -6.22 -4.29
CA ILE A 119 -17.53 -4.82 -3.84
C ILE A 119 -16.28 -4.55 -3.01
N PHE A 120 -15.92 -5.48 -2.12
CA PHE A 120 -14.71 -5.39 -1.32
C PHE A 120 -13.42 -5.48 -2.15
N ASP A 121 -13.43 -6.28 -3.22
CA ASP A 121 -12.35 -6.35 -4.20
C ASP A 121 -12.16 -4.98 -4.88
N ASP A 122 -13.24 -4.42 -5.44
CA ASP A 122 -13.20 -3.09 -6.07
C ASP A 122 -12.79 -1.97 -5.10
N LEU A 123 -13.24 -2.03 -3.84
CA LEU A 123 -12.81 -1.08 -2.80
C LEU A 123 -11.29 -1.14 -2.61
N SER A 124 -10.75 -2.36 -2.51
CA SER A 124 -9.32 -2.58 -2.33
C SER A 124 -8.54 -2.12 -3.55
N ASP A 125 -9.00 -2.46 -4.75
CA ASP A 125 -8.35 -2.12 -6.01
C ASP A 125 -8.29 -0.61 -6.24
N CYS A 126 -9.39 0.10 -6.01
CA CYS A 126 -9.46 1.56 -6.14
C CYS A 126 -8.43 2.26 -5.23
N LEU A 127 -8.29 1.80 -3.99
CA LEU A 127 -7.35 2.35 -3.02
C LEU A 127 -5.90 1.97 -3.36
N CYS A 128 -5.65 0.69 -3.66
CA CYS A 128 -4.30 0.16 -3.90
C CYS A 128 -3.69 0.72 -5.18
N GLN A 129 -4.48 0.90 -6.23
CA GLN A 129 -3.98 1.47 -7.48
C GLN A 129 -3.35 2.85 -7.24
N VAL A 130 -4.05 3.75 -6.55
CA VAL A 130 -3.54 5.11 -6.30
C VAL A 130 -2.45 5.12 -5.23
N ALA A 131 -2.57 4.29 -4.19
CA ALA A 131 -1.53 4.14 -3.17
C ALA A 131 -0.20 3.68 -3.77
N ASP A 132 -0.20 2.71 -4.70
CA ASP A 132 1.01 2.20 -5.35
C ASP A 132 1.73 3.27 -6.16
N ILE A 133 0.96 4.07 -6.90
CA ILE A 133 1.48 5.17 -7.69
C ILE A 133 2.05 6.24 -6.76
N ALA A 134 1.31 6.63 -5.73
CA ALA A 134 1.73 7.63 -4.76
C ALA A 134 3.01 7.21 -4.02
N ASP A 135 3.07 5.96 -3.54
CA ASP A 135 4.25 5.40 -2.87
C ASP A 135 5.49 5.47 -3.76
N PHE A 136 5.36 5.04 -5.02
CA PHE A 136 6.48 5.07 -5.95
C PHE A 136 6.93 6.51 -6.23
N VAL A 137 6.00 7.43 -6.48
CA VAL A 137 6.32 8.82 -6.84
C VAL A 137 6.94 9.58 -5.67
N ARG A 138 6.43 9.39 -4.46
CA ARG A 138 7.00 9.89 -3.21
C ARG A 138 8.49 9.54 -3.09
N MET A 139 8.87 8.31 -3.43
CA MET A 139 10.25 7.82 -3.29
C MET A 139 11.16 8.12 -4.48
N ALA A 140 10.63 8.14 -5.71
CA ALA A 140 11.46 8.09 -6.92
C ALA A 140 11.46 9.39 -7.75
N HIS A 141 10.50 10.31 -7.52
CA HIS A 141 10.38 11.48 -8.38
C HIS A 141 11.44 12.56 -8.05
N PRO A 142 12.16 13.11 -9.05
CA PRO A 142 13.22 14.09 -8.81
C PRO A 142 12.70 15.50 -8.46
N ASP A 143 11.48 15.84 -8.89
CA ASP A 143 10.83 17.10 -8.51
C ASP A 143 10.07 16.93 -7.19
N ARG A 144 10.47 17.72 -6.18
CA ARG A 144 9.93 17.69 -4.83
C ARG A 144 8.43 17.94 -4.77
N ARG A 145 7.87 18.73 -5.68
CA ARG A 145 6.41 19.03 -5.70
C ARG A 145 5.58 17.78 -5.95
N TYR A 146 6.07 16.87 -6.79
CA TYR A 146 5.41 15.59 -7.03
C TYR A 146 5.57 14.67 -5.84
N SER A 147 6.76 14.60 -5.24
CA SER A 147 7.00 13.77 -4.06
C SER A 147 6.11 14.20 -2.89
N GLU A 148 5.98 15.51 -2.64
CA GLU A 148 5.10 16.06 -1.60
C GLU A 148 3.62 15.80 -1.88
N ALA A 149 3.16 16.01 -3.12
CA ALA A 149 1.77 15.75 -3.49
C ALA A 149 1.42 14.24 -3.40
N ALA A 150 2.37 13.38 -3.73
CA ALA A 150 2.24 11.94 -3.59
C ALA A 150 2.24 11.50 -2.11
N GLU A 151 3.08 12.12 -1.27
CA GLU A 151 3.09 11.88 0.17
C GLU A 151 1.78 12.29 0.84
N ASP A 152 1.24 13.47 0.53
CA ASP A 152 -0.10 13.88 0.99
C ASP A 152 -1.18 12.87 0.55
N THR A 153 -1.09 12.36 -0.68
CA THR A 153 -1.99 11.31 -1.18
C THR A 153 -1.90 10.04 -0.36
N CYS A 154 -0.69 9.57 -0.04
CA CYS A 154 -0.51 8.40 0.83
C CYS A 154 -1.20 8.61 2.18
N VAL A 155 -0.99 9.76 2.83
CA VAL A 155 -1.61 10.10 4.12
C VAL A 155 -3.14 10.09 4.02
N LYS A 156 -3.70 10.70 2.98
CA LYS A 156 -5.16 10.76 2.78
C LYS A 156 -5.78 9.38 2.55
N LEU A 157 -5.10 8.52 1.79
CA LEU A 157 -5.55 7.15 1.57
C LEU A 157 -5.45 6.31 2.85
N SER A 158 -4.42 6.50 3.69
CA SER A 158 -4.35 5.88 5.03
C SER A 158 -5.61 6.18 5.84
N SER A 159 -5.96 7.46 5.97
CA SER A 159 -7.11 7.89 6.75
C SER A 159 -8.44 7.36 6.19
N LEU A 160 -8.54 7.24 4.85
CA LEU A 160 -9.72 6.66 4.21
C LEU A 160 -9.84 5.16 4.53
N VAL A 161 -8.73 4.41 4.48
CA VAL A 161 -8.68 2.98 4.84
C VAL A 161 -9.06 2.78 6.31
N GLU A 162 -8.54 3.61 7.22
CA GLU A 162 -8.89 3.56 8.65
C GLU A 162 -10.39 3.78 8.88
N THR A 163 -10.97 4.77 8.19
CA THR A 163 -12.41 5.05 8.22
C THR A 163 -13.23 3.88 7.69
N LEU A 164 -12.78 3.24 6.60
CA LEU A 164 -13.45 2.07 6.05
C LEU A 164 -13.39 0.87 7.00
N ASN A 165 -12.23 0.60 7.57
CA ASN A 165 -12.00 -0.52 8.47
C ASN A 165 -12.75 -0.41 9.81
N THR A 166 -13.24 0.78 10.16
CA THR A 166 -14.07 1.03 11.35
C THR A 166 -15.54 1.30 11.00
N ASN A 167 -15.93 1.14 9.73
CA ASN A 167 -17.29 1.40 9.26
C ASN A 167 -18.25 0.27 9.68
N THR A 168 -19.05 0.56 10.71
CA THR A 168 -20.03 -0.38 11.29
C THR A 168 -21.13 -0.80 10.33
N ALA A 169 -21.50 0.05 9.36
CA ALA A 169 -22.55 -0.25 8.39
C ALA A 169 -22.10 -1.33 7.39
N ILE A 170 -20.91 -1.19 6.83
CA ILE A 170 -20.34 -2.18 5.89
C ILE A 170 -20.07 -3.51 6.61
N HIS A 171 -19.50 -3.46 7.82
CA HIS A 171 -19.31 -4.65 8.64
C HIS A 171 -20.63 -5.39 8.91
N SER A 172 -21.68 -4.66 9.31
CA SER A 172 -22.99 -5.26 9.57
C SER A 172 -23.60 -5.88 8.31
N ALA A 173 -23.41 -5.25 7.15
CA ALA A 173 -23.84 -5.79 5.87
C ALA A 173 -23.10 -7.08 5.51
N LEU A 174 -21.77 -7.13 5.71
CA LEU A 174 -20.98 -8.34 5.48
C LEU A 174 -21.36 -9.47 6.45
N LYS A 175 -21.64 -9.14 7.72
CA LYS A 175 -22.11 -10.10 8.73
C LYS A 175 -23.43 -10.72 8.31
N HIS A 176 -24.37 -9.90 7.85
CA HIS A 176 -25.64 -10.39 7.33
C HIS A 176 -25.44 -11.37 6.16
N VAL A 177 -24.51 -11.09 5.25
CA VAL A 177 -24.17 -11.97 4.13
C VAL A 177 -23.60 -13.31 4.60
N LEU A 178 -22.74 -13.31 5.62
CA LEU A 178 -22.18 -14.55 6.19
C LEU A 178 -23.24 -15.40 6.90
N ASP A 179 -24.19 -14.76 7.59
CA ASP A 179 -25.20 -15.45 8.39
C ASP A 179 -26.39 -15.96 7.54
N HIS A 180 -26.79 -15.20 6.51
CA HIS A 180 -28.03 -15.44 5.75
C HIS A 180 -27.79 -15.78 4.27
N GLY A 181 -26.54 -15.71 3.80
CA GLY A 181 -26.18 -15.83 2.39
C GLY A 181 -26.20 -14.48 1.66
N ASP A 182 -25.57 -14.48 0.49
CA ASP A 182 -25.45 -13.31 -0.38
C ASP A 182 -26.57 -13.25 -1.43
N VAL A 183 -26.70 -12.11 -2.12
CA VAL A 183 -27.67 -11.89 -3.23
C VAL A 183 -27.42 -12.84 -4.42
N MET A 184 -26.23 -13.42 -4.50
CA MET A 184 -25.87 -14.46 -5.46
C MET A 184 -25.23 -15.64 -4.72
N ALA A 185 -25.25 -16.83 -5.31
CA ALA A 185 -24.59 -17.99 -4.71
C ALA A 185 -23.08 -17.73 -4.52
N MET A 186 -22.61 -17.96 -3.30
CA MET A 186 -21.20 -17.90 -2.93
C MET A 186 -20.57 -19.30 -3.09
N ASP A 187 -19.36 -19.35 -3.63
CA ASP A 187 -18.54 -20.56 -3.55
C ASP A 187 -17.68 -20.57 -2.26
N GLU A 188 -16.88 -21.64 -2.07
CA GLU A 188 -16.00 -21.77 -0.91
C GLU A 188 -14.93 -20.66 -0.84
N VAL A 189 -14.50 -20.14 -2.00
CA VAL A 189 -13.50 -19.06 -2.07
C VAL A 189 -14.14 -17.75 -1.63
N ASP A 190 -15.32 -17.43 -2.15
CA ASP A 190 -16.09 -16.25 -1.76
C ASP A 190 -16.35 -16.25 -0.25
N LYS A 191 -16.78 -17.40 0.30
CA LYS A 191 -17.04 -17.53 1.73
C LYS A 191 -15.77 -17.30 2.54
N ARG A 192 -14.66 -17.91 2.12
CA ARG A 192 -13.37 -17.74 2.78
C ARG A 192 -12.88 -16.29 2.73
N VAL A 193 -13.06 -15.61 1.60
CA VAL A 193 -12.69 -14.20 1.44
C VAL A 193 -13.55 -13.31 2.33
N SER A 194 -14.86 -13.53 2.40
CA SER A 194 -15.76 -12.83 3.32
C SER A 194 -15.39 -13.02 4.79
N GLU A 195 -15.04 -14.24 5.20
CA GLU A 195 -14.56 -14.53 6.56
C GLU A 195 -13.25 -13.78 6.87
N LEU A 196 -12.33 -13.68 5.91
CA LEU A 196 -11.09 -12.92 6.07
C LEU A 196 -11.36 -11.42 6.22
N PHE A 197 -12.30 -10.85 5.47
CA PHE A 197 -12.70 -9.46 5.64
C PHE A 197 -13.37 -9.24 7.01
N MET A 198 -14.23 -10.14 7.45
CA MET A 198 -14.86 -10.06 8.77
C MET A 198 -13.81 -10.07 9.88
N PHE A 199 -12.84 -11.00 9.80
CA PHE A 199 -11.72 -11.04 10.74
C PHE A 199 -10.96 -9.71 10.77
N ASP A 200 -10.66 -9.12 9.63
CA ASP A 200 -9.96 -7.84 9.55
C ASP A 200 -10.75 -6.69 10.22
N PHE A 201 -12.08 -6.64 10.08
CA PHE A 201 -12.93 -5.68 10.83
C PHE A 201 -12.90 -5.92 12.34
N GLU A 202 -12.94 -7.17 12.80
CA GLU A 202 -12.89 -7.48 14.23
C GLU A 202 -11.53 -7.09 14.83
N GLN A 203 -10.44 -7.31 14.10
CA GLN A 203 -9.09 -6.90 14.50
C GLN A 203 -8.88 -5.38 14.47
N SER A 204 -9.61 -4.63 13.64
CA SER A 204 -9.49 -3.17 13.58
C SER A 204 -9.97 -2.47 14.86
N GLY A 205 -10.75 -3.18 15.69
CA GLY A 205 -11.37 -2.64 16.90
C GLY A 205 -12.77 -2.10 16.65
N ILE A 206 -13.49 -2.57 15.63
CA ILE A 206 -14.84 -2.10 15.29
C ILE A 206 -15.87 -2.25 16.43
N HIS A 207 -15.61 -3.11 17.41
CA HIS A 207 -16.44 -3.33 18.59
C HIS A 207 -16.15 -2.38 19.77
N LEU A 208 -15.15 -1.50 19.63
CA LEU A 208 -14.76 -0.57 20.69
C LEU A 208 -15.70 0.65 20.70
N GLU A 209 -16.11 1.10 21.89
CA GLU A 209 -16.79 2.38 22.06
C GLU A 209 -15.90 3.53 21.54
N GLU A 210 -16.49 4.60 20.99
CA GLU A 210 -15.78 5.72 20.33
C GLU A 210 -14.61 6.28 21.17
N GLY A 211 -14.75 6.34 22.49
CA GLY A 211 -13.68 6.82 23.39
C GLY A 211 -12.45 5.91 23.46
N LYS A 212 -12.60 4.61 23.16
CA LYS A 212 -11.48 3.65 23.10
C LYS A 212 -10.83 3.63 21.72
N ILE A 213 -11.58 3.90 20.64
CA ILE A 213 -11.02 4.05 19.29
C ILE A 213 -10.02 5.22 19.27
N ALA A 214 -10.41 6.39 19.80
CA ALA A 214 -9.51 7.53 19.92
C ALA A 214 -8.24 7.23 20.74
N THR A 215 -8.34 6.37 21.76
CA THR A 215 -7.19 5.94 22.56
C THR A 215 -6.26 5.03 21.75
N VAL A 216 -6.82 4.09 20.98
CA VAL A 216 -6.03 3.21 20.10
C VAL A 216 -5.36 4.03 19.00
N ASP A 217 -6.02 5.04 18.44
CA ASP A 217 -5.44 5.92 17.42
C ASP A 217 -4.27 6.75 17.98
N VAL A 218 -4.38 7.26 19.22
CA VAL A 218 -3.26 7.92 19.91
C VAL A 218 -2.09 6.94 20.14
N LEU A 219 -2.36 5.68 20.48
CA LEU A 219 -1.33 4.66 20.64
C LEU A 219 -0.66 4.29 19.31
N ARG A 220 -1.43 4.21 18.21
CA ARG A 220 -0.92 4.01 16.85
C ARG A 220 -0.04 5.18 16.40
N GLN A 221 -0.49 6.41 16.65
CA GLN A 221 0.29 7.63 16.39
C GLN A 221 1.61 7.62 17.16
N ALA A 222 1.58 7.30 18.46
CA ALA A 222 2.77 7.19 19.30
C ALA A 222 3.73 6.06 18.88
N SER A 223 3.20 4.99 18.29
CA SER A 223 4.00 3.91 17.69
C SER A 223 4.65 4.36 16.39
N SER A 224 3.94 5.12 15.55
CA SER A 224 4.47 5.72 14.32
C SER A 224 5.57 6.76 14.59
N GLU A 225 5.52 7.45 15.74
CA GLU A 225 6.56 8.39 16.17
C GLU A 225 7.78 7.71 16.83
N GLY A 226 7.80 6.37 16.91
CA GLY A 226 8.94 5.61 17.44
C GLY A 226 9.11 5.71 18.96
N VAL A 227 8.11 6.17 19.70
CA VAL A 227 8.21 6.42 21.15
C VAL A 227 7.96 5.14 21.97
N ILE A 228 7.22 4.16 21.45
CA ILE A 228 6.96 2.88 22.12
C ILE A 228 6.91 1.74 21.08
N ILE A 229 7.79 0.74 21.21
CA ILE A 229 7.61 -0.56 20.55
C ILE A 229 6.52 -1.30 21.32
N VAL A 230 5.27 -1.06 20.94
CA VAL A 230 4.15 -1.91 21.32
C VAL A 230 3.96 -2.90 20.19
N ASP A 231 4.14 -4.18 20.48
CA ASP A 231 3.62 -5.24 19.61
C ASP A 231 2.10 -5.00 19.52
N GLU A 232 1.64 -4.44 18.39
CA GLU A 232 0.24 -4.05 18.22
C GLU A 232 -0.71 -5.25 18.37
N GLY A 233 -0.23 -6.46 18.07
CA GLY A 233 -0.95 -7.71 18.31
C GLY A 233 -1.13 -8.00 19.81
N LEU A 234 -0.15 -7.65 20.65
CA LEU A 234 -0.21 -7.86 22.10
C LEU A 234 -1.14 -6.84 22.80
N VAL A 235 -1.19 -5.60 22.31
CA VAL A 235 -2.04 -4.53 22.87
C VAL A 235 -3.52 -4.77 22.58
N LEU A 236 -3.86 -5.12 21.33
CA LEU A 236 -5.24 -5.47 20.95
C LEU A 236 -5.71 -6.74 21.65
N HIS A 237 -4.87 -7.78 21.77
CA HIS A 237 -5.22 -9.00 22.51
C HIS A 237 -5.51 -8.74 24.00
N HIS A 238 -4.74 -7.87 24.67
CA HIS A 238 -4.99 -7.52 26.08
C HIS A 238 -6.21 -6.63 26.31
N LEU A 239 -6.60 -5.81 25.32
CA LEU A 239 -7.79 -4.95 25.40
C LEU A 239 -9.09 -5.69 25.01
N LEU A 240 -9.01 -6.67 24.10
CA LEU A 240 -10.14 -7.46 23.62
C LEU A 240 -10.41 -8.71 24.49
N CYS A 241 -9.40 -9.25 25.17
CA CYS A 241 -9.52 -10.37 26.09
C CYS A 241 -8.89 -10.01 27.46
N PRO A 242 -9.65 -9.39 28.40
CA PRO A 242 -9.18 -9.30 29.76
C PRO A 242 -8.95 -10.73 30.30
N PRO A 243 -7.84 -10.99 31.02
CA PRO A 243 -7.58 -12.32 31.57
C PRO A 243 -8.76 -12.74 32.46
N ALA A 244 -9.32 -13.92 32.18
CA ALA A 244 -10.33 -14.52 33.03
C ALA A 244 -9.71 -14.80 34.41
N GLY A 245 -10.01 -13.94 35.38
CA GLY A 245 -9.60 -14.14 36.77
C GLY A 245 -9.03 -12.90 37.44
N VAL A 246 -9.88 -11.89 37.67
CA VAL A 246 -9.85 -11.16 38.94
C VAL A 246 -11.30 -11.11 39.43
N THR A 247 -11.68 -12.14 40.19
CA THR A 247 -12.83 -12.09 41.06
C THR A 247 -12.60 -10.95 42.05
N THR A 248 -13.30 -9.83 41.88
CA THR A 248 -13.48 -8.86 42.97
C THR A 248 -14.52 -9.44 43.92
N GLU A 249 -14.07 -10.35 44.77
CA GLU A 249 -14.76 -10.76 45.99
C GLU A 249 -13.73 -10.74 47.12
N GLU A 250 -14.18 -10.31 48.31
CA GLU A 250 -13.45 -9.97 49.54
C GLU A 250 -12.96 -8.51 49.66
N THR A 251 -13.30 -7.72 50.70
CA THR A 251 -14.18 -7.92 51.86
C THR A 251 -14.50 -6.52 52.40
N LEU A 252 -15.79 -6.29 52.63
CA LEU A 252 -16.30 -5.20 53.44
C LEU A 252 -16.49 -5.77 54.86
N VAL A 253 -15.51 -5.58 55.74
CA VAL A 253 -15.62 -5.54 57.21
C VAL A 253 -14.56 -4.61 57.75
#